data_AF-A0AAW7XQ91-F1
#
_entry.id   AF-A0AAW7XQ91-F1
#
_cell.length_a   1.000
_cell.length_b   1.000
_cell.length_c   1.000
_cell.angle_alpha   90.00
_cell.angle_beta   90.00
_cell.angle_gamma   90.00
#
_symmetry.space_group_name_H-M   'P 1'
#
loop_
_entity.id
_entity.type
_entity.pdbx_description
1 polymer ?
#
loop_
_entity_poly.entity_id
_entity_poly.type
_entity_poly.pdbx_seq_one_letter_code
_entity_poly.pdbx_strand_id
1 'polypeptide(L)'
;FDAMVEEGKDVSAYDRAGLMDVKYDETELAIEADKRIQTFQADAAREAGIFHHLITLPTYHTAALSTDNLAKEYFGEMGMLGYVAGVQRKEIRQGIACVKHQNMAGSDMGDDHKEYFSGDAALKASGKDNTMNQF
;
A
#
# COMPACT_ATOMS: atom_id res chain seq x y z
N PHE A 1 5.30 -23.13 -14.57
CA PHE A 1 5.33 -24.59 -14.42
C PHE A 1 5.08 -25.24 -15.77
N ASP A 2 3.88 -25.09 -16.37
CA ASP A 2 3.52 -25.78 -17.62
C ASP A 2 4.49 -25.45 -18.78
N ALA A 3 4.90 -24.19 -18.95
CA ALA A 3 5.92 -23.81 -19.94
C ALA A 3 7.29 -24.51 -19.71
N MET A 4 7.72 -24.66 -18.46
CA MET A 4 8.98 -25.37 -18.14
C MET A 4 8.87 -26.87 -18.46
N VAL A 5 7.69 -27.47 -18.26
CA VAL A 5 7.40 -28.87 -18.66
C VAL A 5 7.49 -29.02 -20.17
N GLU A 6 6.89 -28.11 -20.93
CA GLU A 6 6.93 -28.11 -22.40
C GLU A 6 8.36 -27.93 -22.93
N GLU A 7 9.18 -27.13 -22.26
CA GLU A 7 10.60 -26.94 -22.54
C GLU A 7 11.48 -28.15 -22.11
N GLY A 8 10.90 -29.17 -21.46
CA GLY A 8 11.60 -30.37 -21.00
C GLY A 8 12.46 -30.16 -19.75
N LYS A 9 12.23 -29.08 -18.99
CA LYS A 9 12.92 -28.82 -17.71
C LYS A 9 12.38 -29.73 -16.61
N ASP A 10 13.25 -30.13 -15.69
CA ASP A 10 12.85 -30.91 -14.52
C ASP A 10 12.04 -30.04 -13.55
N VAL A 11 10.80 -30.46 -13.31
CA VAL A 11 9.87 -29.81 -12.37
C VAL A 11 9.45 -30.73 -11.22
N SER A 12 10.12 -31.88 -11.06
CA SER A 12 9.76 -32.90 -10.07
C SER A 12 9.82 -32.40 -8.61
N ALA A 13 10.60 -31.34 -8.36
CA ALA A 13 10.71 -30.70 -7.04
C ALA A 13 9.49 -29.82 -6.67
N TYR A 14 8.62 -29.49 -7.63
CA TYR A 14 7.51 -28.58 -7.42
C TYR A 14 6.18 -29.32 -7.27
N ASP A 15 5.47 -29.05 -6.19
CA ASP A 15 4.06 -29.43 -6.05
C ASP A 15 3.19 -28.39 -6.77
N ARG A 16 2.50 -28.82 -7.83
CA ARG A 16 1.65 -27.96 -8.66
C ARG A 16 0.51 -27.30 -7.86
N ALA A 17 0.01 -27.95 -6.80
CA ALA A 17 -1.02 -27.37 -5.94
C ALA A 17 -0.46 -26.34 -4.93
N GLY A 18 0.84 -26.41 -4.65
CA GLY A 18 1.53 -25.64 -3.63
C GLY A 18 2.56 -24.63 -4.17
N LEU A 19 2.41 -24.15 -5.40
CA LEU A 19 3.42 -23.30 -6.05
C LEU A 19 3.65 -21.94 -5.37
N MET A 20 2.74 -21.51 -4.48
CA MET A 20 2.86 -20.26 -3.72
C MET A 20 3.55 -20.45 -2.35
N ASP A 21 4.09 -21.64 -2.07
CA ASP A 21 4.82 -21.94 -0.85
C ASP A 21 6.18 -21.22 -0.85
N VAL A 22 6.51 -20.54 0.26
CA VAL A 22 7.75 -19.78 0.47
C VAL A 22 9.01 -20.56 0.15
N LYS A 23 9.01 -21.90 0.29
CA LYS A 23 10.16 -22.73 -0.06
C LYS A 23 10.54 -22.66 -1.54
N TYR A 24 9.65 -22.15 -2.39
CA TYR A 24 9.88 -21.99 -3.82
C TYR A 24 10.31 -20.58 -4.23
N ASP A 25 10.27 -19.58 -3.34
CA ASP A 25 10.50 -18.16 -3.68
C ASP A 25 11.84 -17.90 -4.38
N GLU A 26 12.89 -18.66 -4.04
CA GLU A 26 14.23 -18.52 -4.61
C GLU A 26 14.52 -19.49 -5.77
N THR A 27 13.53 -20.28 -6.19
CA THR A 27 13.72 -21.29 -7.24
C THR A 27 13.66 -20.71 -8.64
N GLU A 28 14.20 -21.43 -9.63
CA GLU A 28 14.14 -21.03 -11.05
C GLU A 28 12.70 -20.79 -11.51
N LEU A 29 11.75 -21.60 -11.05
CA LEU A 29 10.34 -21.47 -11.38
C LEU A 29 9.76 -20.13 -10.88
N ALA A 30 10.03 -19.75 -9.62
CA ALA A 30 9.52 -18.50 -9.05
C ALA A 30 10.18 -17.28 -9.69
N ILE A 31 11.50 -17.30 -9.87
CA ILE A 31 12.25 -16.21 -10.54
C ILE A 31 11.73 -15.98 -11.96
N GLU A 32 11.45 -17.04 -12.71
CA GLU A 32 10.87 -16.93 -14.05
C GLU A 32 9.42 -16.42 -14.03
N ALA A 33 8.62 -16.85 -13.05
CA ALA A 33 7.27 -16.33 -12.86
C ALA A 33 7.26 -14.82 -12.56
N ASP A 34 8.16 -14.35 -11.68
CA ASP A 34 8.30 -12.94 -11.33
C ASP A 34 8.66 -12.07 -12.53
N LYS A 35 9.59 -12.52 -13.38
CA LYS A 35 9.93 -11.81 -14.63
C LYS A 35 8.72 -11.65 -15.54
N ARG A 36 7.90 -12.70 -15.68
CA ARG A 36 6.68 -12.65 -16.51
C ARG A 36 5.60 -11.76 -15.89
N ILE A 37 5.43 -11.81 -14.57
CA ILE A 37 4.48 -10.94 -13.86
C ILE A 37 4.90 -9.48 -13.99
N GLN A 38 6.21 -9.19 -13.89
CA GLN A 38 6.76 -7.85 -14.01
C GLN A 38 6.43 -7.20 -15.38
N THR A 39 6.42 -7.98 -16.46
CA THR A 39 6.11 -7.46 -17.81
C THR A 39 4.66 -7.67 -18.23
N PHE A 40 3.85 -8.40 -17.45
CA PHE A 40 2.51 -8.88 -17.83
C PHE A 40 1.62 -7.81 -18.48
N GLN A 41 1.49 -6.63 -17.85
CA GLN A 41 0.63 -5.56 -18.39
C GLN A 41 1.21 -4.96 -19.68
N ALA A 42 2.52 -4.76 -19.74
CA ALA A 42 3.19 -4.19 -20.91
C ALA A 42 3.10 -5.14 -22.12
N ASP A 43 3.32 -6.43 -21.90
CA ASP A 43 3.22 -7.45 -22.94
C ASP A 43 1.76 -7.69 -23.34
N ALA A 44 0.82 -7.72 -22.41
CA ALA A 44 -0.61 -7.80 -22.71
C ALA A 44 -1.11 -6.64 -23.57
N ALA A 45 -0.63 -5.42 -23.31
CA ALA A 45 -0.94 -4.27 -24.14
C ALA A 45 -0.33 -4.39 -25.55
N ARG A 46 0.94 -4.80 -25.64
CA ARG A 46 1.68 -4.91 -26.92
C ARG A 46 1.17 -6.04 -27.81
N GLU A 47 0.98 -7.24 -27.25
CA GLU A 47 0.73 -8.47 -28.01
C GLU A 47 -0.78 -8.75 -28.19
N ALA A 48 -1.60 -8.39 -27.20
CA ALA A 48 -3.03 -8.71 -27.19
C ALA A 48 -3.94 -7.46 -27.29
N GLY A 49 -3.36 -6.25 -27.34
CA GLY A 49 -4.12 -5.01 -27.44
C GLY A 49 -4.95 -4.67 -26.19
N ILE A 50 -4.58 -5.21 -25.02
CA ILE A 50 -5.28 -4.92 -23.76
C ILE A 50 -4.91 -3.50 -23.31
N PHE A 51 -5.86 -2.57 -23.44
CA PHE A 51 -5.64 -1.16 -23.10
C PHE A 51 -6.16 -0.78 -21.70
N HIS A 52 -6.92 -1.65 -21.04
CA HIS A 52 -7.48 -1.41 -19.73
C HIS A 52 -7.12 -2.56 -18.79
N HIS A 53 -6.26 -2.28 -17.81
CA HIS A 53 -5.91 -3.21 -16.73
C HIS A 53 -6.54 -2.73 -15.43
N LEU A 54 -7.08 -3.68 -14.67
CA LEU A 54 -7.57 -3.41 -13.32
C LEU A 54 -7.19 -4.55 -12.39
N ILE A 55 -6.86 -4.20 -11.15
CA ILE A 55 -6.87 -5.13 -10.02
C ILE A 55 -8.21 -4.87 -9.34
N THR A 56 -9.03 -5.90 -9.15
CA THR A 56 -10.40 -5.74 -8.64
C THR A 56 -10.42 -5.25 -7.20
N LEU A 57 -9.58 -5.84 -6.35
CA LEU A 57 -9.60 -5.64 -4.90
C LEU A 57 -8.22 -5.27 -4.29
N PRO A 58 -7.41 -4.40 -4.92
CA PRO A 58 -6.08 -4.08 -4.41
C PRO A 58 -6.17 -3.42 -3.02
N THR A 59 -7.13 -2.50 -2.83
CA THR A 59 -7.35 -1.82 -1.57
C THR A 59 -7.84 -2.75 -0.47
N TYR A 60 -8.67 -3.75 -0.80
CA TYR A 60 -9.16 -4.72 0.19
C TYR A 60 -7.99 -5.51 0.79
N HIS A 61 -7.13 -6.07 -0.08
CA HIS A 61 -5.98 -6.85 0.36
C HIS A 61 -4.95 -6.00 1.11
N THR A 62 -4.60 -4.82 0.60
CA THR A 62 -3.57 -3.98 1.24
C THR A 62 -4.04 -3.38 2.56
N ALA A 63 -5.31 -3.00 2.69
CA ALA A 63 -5.87 -2.52 3.95
C ALA A 63 -5.99 -3.64 4.99
N ALA A 64 -6.42 -4.83 4.59
CA ALA A 64 -6.49 -5.98 5.49
C ALA A 64 -5.11 -6.37 6.02
N LEU A 65 -4.11 -6.48 5.13
CA LEU A 65 -2.74 -6.83 5.50
C LEU A 65 -2.07 -5.76 6.37
N SER A 66 -2.22 -4.47 6.01
CA SER A 66 -1.61 -3.39 6.79
C SER A 66 -2.22 -3.28 8.18
N THR A 67 -3.53 -3.50 8.31
CA THR A 67 -4.22 -3.50 9.60
C THR A 67 -3.81 -4.68 10.47
N ASP A 68 -3.71 -5.89 9.90
CA ASP A 68 -3.28 -7.09 10.62
C ASP A 68 -1.83 -6.96 11.13
N ASN A 69 -0.92 -6.50 10.29
CA ASN A 69 0.48 -6.26 10.68
C ASN A 69 0.57 -5.16 11.75
N LEU A 70 -0.15 -4.05 11.60
CA LEU A 70 -0.17 -2.99 12.59
C LEU A 70 -0.71 -3.49 13.93
N ALA A 71 -1.81 -4.25 13.94
CA ALA A 71 -2.37 -4.80 15.17
C ALA A 71 -1.38 -5.74 15.87
N LYS A 72 -0.71 -6.62 15.13
CA LYS A 72 0.32 -7.53 15.67
C LYS A 72 1.47 -6.77 16.33
N GLU A 73 1.98 -5.72 15.71
CA GLU A 73 3.07 -4.93 16.28
C GLU A 73 2.60 -4.06 17.46
N TYR A 74 1.46 -3.39 17.31
CA TYR A 74 0.93 -2.44 18.28
C TYR A 74 0.52 -3.10 19.60
N PHE A 75 -0.09 -4.27 19.53
CA PHE A 75 -0.47 -5.05 20.72
C PHE A 75 0.60 -6.06 21.14
N GLY A 76 1.66 -6.21 20.33
CA GLY A 76 2.85 -6.99 20.67
C GLY A 76 3.88 -6.16 21.46
N GLU A 77 5.14 -6.63 21.44
CA GLU A 77 6.22 -6.01 22.22
C GLU A 77 6.58 -4.58 21.75
N MET A 78 6.30 -4.24 20.50
CA MET A 78 6.65 -2.94 19.92
C MET A 78 5.76 -1.80 20.42
N GLY A 79 4.51 -2.08 20.82
CA GLY A 79 3.59 -1.05 21.31
C GLY A 79 3.43 0.10 20.29
N MET A 80 3.42 1.33 20.81
CA MET A 80 3.38 2.56 19.99
C MET A 80 4.50 2.65 18.94
N LEU A 81 5.64 1.98 19.14
CA LEU A 81 6.75 2.03 18.19
C LEU A 81 6.38 1.36 16.86
N GLY A 82 5.52 0.34 16.86
CA GLY A 82 5.00 -0.28 15.64
C GLY A 82 4.29 0.75 14.75
N TYR A 83 3.43 1.57 15.34
CA TYR A 83 2.76 2.66 14.62
C TYR A 83 3.73 3.75 14.15
N VAL A 84 4.58 4.26 15.04
CA VAL A 84 5.49 5.39 14.71
C VAL A 84 6.52 5.00 13.66
N ALA A 85 7.14 3.81 13.79
CA ALA A 85 8.17 3.36 12.86
C ALA A 85 7.58 2.78 11.56
N GLY A 86 6.49 2.02 11.67
CA GLY A 86 5.86 1.32 10.55
C GLY A 86 5.03 2.23 9.65
N VAL A 87 4.41 3.27 10.21
CA VAL A 87 3.47 4.17 9.51
C VAL A 87 4.00 5.60 9.50
N GLN A 88 3.96 6.29 10.65
CA GLN A 88 4.10 7.75 10.69
C GLN A 88 5.44 8.27 10.14
N ARG A 89 6.57 7.66 10.51
CA ARG A 89 7.89 8.06 9.99
C ARG A 89 8.03 7.79 8.49
N LYS A 90 7.40 6.74 7.97
CA LYS A 90 7.44 6.43 6.53
C LYS A 90 6.61 7.42 5.74
N GLU A 91 5.39 7.73 6.21
CA GLU A 91 4.54 8.75 5.59
C GLU A 91 5.25 10.10 5.48
N ILE A 92 5.91 10.56 6.55
CA ILE A 92 6.69 11.81 6.55
C ILE A 92 7.81 11.76 5.49
N ARG A 93 8.60 10.67 5.45
CA ARG A 93 9.74 10.54 4.53
C ARG A 93 9.33 10.42 3.07
N GLN A 94 8.15 9.88 2.81
CA GLN A 94 7.58 9.73 1.47
C GLN A 94 6.73 10.93 1.05
N GLY A 95 6.54 11.93 1.93
CA GLY A 95 5.74 13.12 1.63
C GLY A 95 4.24 12.83 1.49
N ILE A 96 3.73 11.83 2.19
CA ILE A 96 2.30 11.46 2.13
C ILE A 96 1.49 12.50 2.91
N ALA A 97 0.53 13.15 2.22
CA ALA A 97 -0.27 14.23 2.80
C ALA A 97 -1.13 13.81 4.01
N CYS A 98 -1.44 12.51 4.15
CA CYS A 98 -2.22 11.95 5.25
C CYS A 98 -1.60 12.18 6.64
N VAL A 99 -0.30 12.48 6.75
CA VAL A 99 0.31 12.91 8.04
C VAL A 99 -0.46 14.10 8.62
N LYS A 100 -0.89 15.03 7.75
CA LYS A 100 -1.78 16.15 8.07
C LYS A 100 -3.23 15.77 7.82
N HIS A 101 -3.69 14.71 8.47
CA HIS A 101 -5.04 14.15 8.28
C HIS A 101 -6.17 15.17 8.47
N GLN A 102 -5.97 16.21 9.30
CA GLN A 102 -6.94 17.31 9.45
C GLN A 102 -7.09 18.14 8.17
N ASN A 103 -5.98 18.49 7.52
CA ASN A 103 -5.99 19.18 6.22
C ASN A 103 -6.64 18.29 5.14
N MET A 104 -6.28 17.00 5.10
CA MET A 104 -6.88 16.03 4.17
C MET A 104 -8.38 15.82 4.40
N ALA A 105 -8.87 15.99 5.63
CA ALA A 105 -10.29 15.97 5.97
C ALA A 105 -11.01 17.31 5.67
N GLY A 106 -10.31 18.31 5.15
CA GLY A 106 -10.87 19.59 4.72
C GLY A 106 -11.01 20.64 5.84
N SER A 107 -10.31 20.48 6.96
CA SER A 107 -10.42 21.42 8.09
C SER A 107 -10.07 22.87 7.71
N ASP A 108 -9.08 23.08 6.85
CA ASP A 108 -8.67 24.42 6.42
C ASP A 108 -9.75 25.08 5.55
N MET A 109 -10.38 24.33 4.64
CA MET A 109 -11.53 24.83 3.87
C MET A 109 -12.70 25.22 4.78
N GLY A 110 -12.92 24.44 5.85
CA GLY A 110 -13.93 24.75 6.86
C GLY A 110 -13.62 26.03 7.63
N ASP A 111 -12.34 26.29 7.93
CA ASP A 111 -11.91 27.49 8.61
C ASP A 111 -12.00 28.74 7.74
N ASP A 112 -11.57 28.66 6.47
CA ASP A 112 -11.74 29.74 5.50
C ASP A 112 -13.21 30.12 5.32
N HIS A 113 -14.09 29.11 5.26
CA HIS A 113 -15.53 29.33 5.17
C HIS A 113 -16.06 30.08 6.41
N LYS A 114 -15.67 29.66 7.62
CA LYS A 114 -16.11 30.35 8.86
C LYS A 114 -15.59 31.78 8.93
N GLU A 115 -14.33 32.00 8.53
CA GLU A 115 -13.72 33.31 8.51
C GLU A 115 -14.44 34.24 7.52
N TYR A 116 -14.83 33.74 6.35
CA TYR A 116 -15.63 34.49 5.39
C TYR A 116 -16.95 35.00 5.98
N PHE A 117 -17.66 34.20 6.78
CA PHE A 117 -18.97 34.57 7.34
C PHE A 117 -18.90 35.33 8.67
N SER A 118 -17.93 35.00 9.52
CA SER A 118 -17.88 35.46 10.92
C SER A 118 -16.69 36.36 11.23
N GLY A 119 -15.79 36.58 10.26
CA GLY A 119 -14.57 37.37 10.43
C GLY A 119 -13.78 36.94 11.66
N ASP A 120 -13.39 37.91 12.47
CA ASP A 120 -12.60 37.70 13.70
C ASP A 120 -13.30 36.83 14.77
N ALA A 121 -14.62 36.66 14.69
CA ALA A 121 -15.39 35.81 15.62
C ALA A 121 -15.44 34.32 15.21
N ALA A 122 -14.79 33.95 14.10
CA ALA A 122 -14.81 32.59 13.59
C ALA A 122 -14.13 31.58 14.56
N LEU A 123 -14.87 30.54 14.94
CA LEU A 123 -14.36 29.40 15.73
C LEU A 123 -13.63 28.40 14.83
N LYS A 124 -12.32 28.60 14.67
CA LYS A 124 -11.44 27.80 13.80
C LYS A 124 -10.98 26.49 14.45
N ALA A 125 -10.81 25.45 13.63
CA ALA A 125 -10.21 24.17 14.02
C ALA A 125 -8.67 24.24 13.99
N SER A 126 -8.12 25.11 13.14
CA SER A 126 -6.73 25.56 13.16
C SER A 126 -6.46 26.46 14.37
N GLY A 127 -5.24 26.40 14.90
CA GLY A 127 -4.85 27.11 16.12
C GLY A 127 -3.44 26.76 16.56
N LYS A 128 -2.97 27.44 17.62
CA LYS A 128 -1.60 27.27 18.15
C LYS A 128 -1.30 25.80 18.51
N ASP A 129 -2.28 25.12 19.11
CA ASP A 129 -2.15 23.73 19.58
C ASP A 129 -2.63 22.70 18.55
N ASN A 130 -2.79 23.09 17.28
CA ASN A 130 -3.21 22.17 16.23
C ASN A 130 -2.07 21.19 15.88
N THR A 131 -2.41 19.91 15.76
CA THR A 131 -1.48 18.83 15.44
C THR A 131 -0.79 19.02 14.09
N MET A 132 -1.37 19.75 13.14
CA MET A 132 -0.76 20.09 11.86
C MET A 132 0.53 20.91 11.99
N ASN A 133 0.72 21.65 13.10
CA ASN A 133 1.95 22.41 13.35
C ASN A 133 3.11 21.52 13.85
N GLN A 134 2.82 20.26 14.18
CA GLN A 134 3.81 19.27 14.62
C GLN A 134 4.36 18.43 13.45
N PHE A 135 3.85 18.64 12.22
CA PHE A 135 4.16 17.87 11.02
C PHE A 135 4.39 18.74 9.78
#